data_AF-A0A1B8QL01-F1
#
_entry.id   AF-A0A1B8QL01-F1
#
_cell.length_a   1.000
_cell.length_b   1.000
_cell.length_c   1.000
_cell.angle_alpha   90.00
_cell.angle_beta   90.00
_cell.angle_gamma   90.00
#
_symmetry.space_group_name_H-M   'P 1'
#
loop_
_entity.id
_entity.type
_entity.pdbx_description
1 polymer ?
#
loop_
_entity_poly.entity_id
_entity_poly.type
_entity_poly.pdbx_seq_one_letter_code
_entity_poly.pdbx_strand_id
1 'polypeptide(L)'
;MKNELTKSENDLLERLVREFEAKVAKSKRLADEQLLMLTLTQKSVLSDADVKKLKLLLEFEQSKIRIREKKKQAKQVLKNHESEKKEIIENRYKRFGLVTIESLKKLPIQKATMSLSDFLQLVLSDENLNKKDKEWLSNFLVEPDVIVEKIYKDEANAVNRLDTNSLNTELPVNENLS
;
A
#
# COMPACT_ATOMS: atom_id res chain seq x y z
N MET A 1 47.37 49.41 51.51
CA MET A 1 46.36 50.38 51.96
C MET A 1 45.01 49.88 51.48
N LYS A 2 44.06 49.62 52.39
CA LYS A 2 42.68 49.41 51.95
C LYS A 2 42.20 50.78 51.47
N ASN A 3 41.86 50.91 50.20
CA ASN A 3 41.27 52.15 49.69
C ASN A 3 39.89 52.27 50.33
N GLU A 4 39.83 52.98 51.45
CA GLU A 4 38.56 53.37 52.06
C GLU A 4 37.87 54.29 51.07
N LEU A 5 36.66 53.91 50.65
CA LEU A 5 35.87 54.73 49.75
C LEU A 5 35.69 56.12 50.36
N THR A 6 35.93 57.13 49.55
CA THR A 6 35.60 58.51 49.91
C THR A 6 34.10 58.60 50.19
N LYS A 7 33.70 59.55 51.04
CA LYS A 7 32.30 59.73 51.43
C LYS A 7 31.35 59.83 50.22
N SER A 8 31.79 60.52 49.16
CA SER A 8 31.06 60.63 47.89
C SER A 8 30.89 59.31 47.14
N GLU A 9 31.87 58.42 47.20
CA GLU A 9 31.79 57.11 46.55
C GLU A 9 30.87 56.17 47.33
N ASN A 10 30.88 56.23 48.66
CA ASN A 10 29.92 55.51 49.51
C ASN A 10 28.49 56.01 49.29
N ASP A 11 28.28 57.32 49.24
CA ASP A 11 26.96 57.91 48.97
C ASP A 11 26.44 57.50 47.58
N LEU A 12 27.32 57.43 46.57
CA LEU A 12 26.99 56.96 45.24
C LEU A 12 26.64 55.46 45.23
N LEU A 13 27.39 54.65 45.97
CA LEU A 13 27.12 53.20 46.10
C LEU A 13 25.79 52.95 46.79
N GLU A 14 25.49 53.63 47.90
CA GLU A 14 24.20 53.51 48.57
C GLU A 14 23.06 53.91 47.64
N ARG A 15 23.23 54.98 46.86
CA ARG A 15 22.23 55.42 45.89
C ARG A 15 22.01 54.38 44.79
N LEU A 16 23.08 53.82 44.24
CA LEU A 16 23.01 52.77 43.20
C LEU A 16 22.36 51.49 43.73
N VAL A 17 22.67 51.09 44.97
CA VAL A 17 22.04 49.92 45.61
C VAL A 17 20.55 50.16 45.82
N ARG A 18 20.15 51.32 46.36
CA ARG A 18 18.72 51.65 46.53
C ARG A 18 17.99 51.76 45.20
N GLU A 19 18.61 52.33 44.16
CA GLU A 19 18.03 52.40 42.82
C GLU A 19 17.89 51.01 42.18
N PHE A 20 18.85 50.11 42.42
CA PHE A 20 18.78 48.72 41.98
C PHE A 20 17.68 47.96 42.72
N GLU A 21 17.62 48.03 44.05
CA GLU A 21 16.56 47.39 44.85
C GLU A 21 15.17 47.91 44.48
N ALA A 22 15.03 49.23 44.28
CA ALA A 22 13.77 49.82 43.84
C ALA A 22 13.39 49.38 42.40
N LYS A 23 14.37 49.20 41.51
CA LYS A 23 14.14 48.63 40.17
C LYS A 23 13.76 47.15 40.24
N VAL A 24 14.40 46.36 41.11
CA VAL A 24 14.08 44.94 41.31
C VAL A 24 12.69 44.78 41.91
N ALA A 25 12.33 45.55 42.94
CA ALA A 25 11.01 45.52 43.57
C ALA A 25 9.88 45.96 42.61
N LYS A 26 10.18 46.82 41.63
CA LYS A 26 9.23 47.26 40.59
C LYS A 26 9.26 46.38 39.33
N SER A 27 10.29 45.56 39.15
CA SER A 27 10.48 44.71 37.97
C SER A 27 9.86 43.33 38.21
N LYS A 28 8.56 43.23 37.91
CA LYS A 28 7.86 41.93 37.79
C LYS A 28 8.62 40.95 36.87
N ARG A 29 9.29 41.51 35.85
CA ARG A 29 10.08 40.81 34.84
C ARG A 29 11.27 40.03 35.39
N LEU A 30 11.94 40.49 36.45
CA LEU A 30 13.10 39.76 37.03
C LEU A 30 12.64 38.55 37.86
N ALA A 31 11.50 38.68 38.56
CA ALA A 31 10.84 37.58 39.23
C ALA A 31 10.27 36.58 38.21
N ASP A 32 9.71 37.07 37.10
CA ASP A 32 9.23 36.23 36.01
C ASP A 32 10.38 35.50 35.29
N GLU A 33 11.56 36.12 35.12
CA GLU A 33 12.75 35.50 34.54
C GLU A 33 13.38 34.46 35.47
N GLN A 34 13.42 34.72 36.79
CA GLN A 34 13.84 33.73 37.79
C GLN A 34 12.84 32.57 37.89
N LEU A 35 11.54 32.86 37.85
CA LEU A 35 10.48 31.85 37.80
C LEU A 35 10.57 31.06 36.50
N LEU A 36 10.87 31.70 35.37
CA LEU A 36 11.08 31.04 34.08
C LEU A 36 12.31 30.15 34.11
N MET A 37 13.44 30.60 34.65
CA MET A 37 14.61 29.75 34.84
C MET A 37 14.30 28.58 35.77
N LEU A 38 13.60 28.80 36.89
CA LEU A 38 13.17 27.72 37.79
C LEU A 38 12.22 26.75 37.10
N THR A 39 11.30 27.25 36.27
CA THR A 39 10.35 26.46 35.49
C THR A 39 11.04 25.71 34.36
N LEU A 40 12.11 26.26 33.77
CA LEU A 40 12.91 25.63 32.73
C LEU A 40 13.86 24.58 33.30
N THR A 41 14.40 24.79 34.51
CA THR A 41 15.17 23.77 35.23
C THR A 41 14.27 22.69 35.83
N GLN A 42 13.01 23.01 36.15
CA GLN A 42 11.97 22.06 36.54
C GLN A 42 11.26 21.39 35.35
N LYS A 43 11.35 21.96 34.14
CA LYS A 43 10.94 21.30 32.88
C LYS A 43 11.91 20.15 32.66
N SER A 44 11.52 19.05 33.26
CA SER A 44 12.29 17.87 33.52
C SER A 44 12.91 17.31 32.25
N VAL A 45 14.12 16.77 32.45
CA VAL A 45 14.54 15.54 31.77
C VAL A 45 13.34 14.59 31.82
N LEU A 46 12.71 14.33 30.66
CA LEU A 46 11.58 13.41 30.55
C LEU A 46 11.91 12.14 31.33
N SER A 47 10.97 11.67 32.16
CA SER A 47 11.22 10.42 32.88
C SER A 47 11.39 9.28 31.87
N ASP A 48 12.15 8.25 32.19
CA ASP A 48 12.33 7.09 31.30
C ASP A 48 10.99 6.45 30.89
N ALA A 49 9.97 6.56 31.76
CA ALA A 49 8.61 6.12 31.46
C ALA A 49 7.93 6.98 30.39
N ASP A 50 8.09 8.31 30.45
CA ASP A 50 7.57 9.23 29.43
C ASP A 50 8.27 9.03 28.09
N VAL A 51 9.59 8.82 28.10
CA VAL A 51 10.37 8.53 26.89
C VAL A 51 9.91 7.21 26.26
N LYS A 52 9.69 6.15 27.06
CA LYS A 52 9.14 4.87 26.56
C LYS A 52 7.74 5.05 25.95
N LYS A 53 6.86 5.82 26.59
CA LYS A 53 5.51 6.09 26.09
C LYS A 53 5.54 6.84 24.76
N LEU A 54 6.40 7.85 24.64
CA LEU A 54 6.58 8.60 23.39
C LEU A 54 7.14 7.72 22.27
N LYS A 55 8.09 6.84 22.58
CA LYS A 55 8.64 5.89 21.61
C LYS A 55 7.58 4.92 21.10
N LEU A 56 6.74 4.38 22.00
CA LEU A 56 5.63 3.51 21.63
C LEU A 56 4.61 4.23 20.74
N LEU A 57 4.28 5.49 21.06
CA LEU A 57 3.39 6.32 20.26
C LEU A 57 3.96 6.57 18.86
N LEU A 58 5.27 6.84 18.77
CA LEU A 58 5.97 7.03 17.50
C LEU A 58 5.95 5.76 16.65
N GLU A 59 6.27 4.60 17.25
CA GLU A 59 6.22 3.30 16.56
C GLU A 59 4.81 2.97 16.07
N PHE A 60 3.78 3.31 16.85
CA PHE A 60 2.38 3.14 16.46
C PHE A 60 2.01 4.01 15.25
N GLU A 61 2.38 5.30 15.25
CA GLU A 61 2.12 6.18 14.10
C GLU A 61 2.89 5.74 12.86
N GLN A 62 4.16 5.35 13.01
CA GLN A 62 4.95 4.77 11.91
C GLN A 62 4.33 3.48 11.37
N SER A 63 3.76 2.63 12.23
CA SER A 63 3.04 1.42 11.82
C SER A 63 1.80 1.75 10.99
N LYS A 64 0.99 2.74 11.39
CA LYS A 64 -0.17 3.20 10.61
C LYS A 64 0.23 3.66 9.21
N ILE A 65 1.33 4.40 9.08
CA ILE A 65 1.85 4.87 7.79
C ILE A 65 2.24 3.67 6.92
N ARG A 66 3.03 2.73 7.45
CA ARG A 66 3.43 1.50 6.73
C ARG A 66 2.23 0.68 6.25
N ILE A 67 1.18 0.54 7.07
CA ILE A 67 -0.05 -0.17 6.68
C ILE A 67 -0.75 0.55 5.52
N ARG A 68 -0.86 1.88 5.57
CA ARG A 68 -1.46 2.67 4.47
C ARG A 68 -0.67 2.53 3.17
N GLU A 69 0.66 2.56 3.24
CA GLU A 69 1.53 2.39 2.08
C GLU A 69 1.40 0.99 1.47
N LYS A 70 1.45 -0.07 2.29
CA LYS A 70 1.22 -1.45 1.84
C LYS A 70 -0.14 -1.60 1.17
N LYS A 71 -1.20 -1.01 1.74
CA LYS A 71 -2.54 -1.01 1.14
C LYS A 71 -2.57 -0.31 -0.21
N LYS A 72 -1.86 0.82 -0.35
CA LYS A 72 -1.75 1.55 -1.64
C LYS A 72 -1.01 0.71 -2.68
N GLN A 73 0.10 0.09 -2.31
CA GLN A 73 0.86 -0.80 -3.19
C GLN A 73 0.02 -2.00 -3.65
N ALA A 74 -0.68 -2.67 -2.74
CA ALA A 74 -1.56 -3.80 -3.08
C ALA A 74 -2.66 -3.40 -4.07
N LYS A 75 -3.30 -2.24 -3.87
CA LYS A 75 -4.29 -1.70 -4.83
C LYS A 75 -3.67 -1.44 -6.21
N GLN A 76 -2.44 -0.94 -6.26
CA GLN A 76 -1.74 -0.70 -7.52
C GLN A 76 -1.41 -2.01 -8.25
N VAL A 77 -0.94 -3.03 -7.52
CA VAL A 77 -0.69 -4.37 -8.09
C VAL A 77 -1.96 -4.96 -8.69
N LEU A 78 -3.09 -4.86 -7.99
CA LEU A 78 -4.38 -5.33 -8.51
C LEU A 78 -4.79 -4.59 -9.79
N LYS A 79 -4.61 -3.26 -9.83
CA LYS A 79 -4.90 -2.46 -11.03
C LYS A 79 -4.00 -2.85 -12.20
N ASN A 80 -2.71 -3.05 -11.96
CA ASN A 80 -1.75 -3.45 -12.99
C ASN A 80 -2.10 -4.84 -13.56
N HIS A 81 -2.48 -5.78 -12.71
CA HIS A 81 -2.91 -7.12 -13.14
C HIS A 81 -4.20 -7.07 -13.97
N GLU A 82 -5.14 -6.17 -13.65
CA GLU A 82 -6.33 -5.97 -14.48
C GLU A 82 -5.98 -5.39 -15.87
N SER A 83 -5.07 -4.42 -15.94
CA SER A 83 -4.60 -3.89 -17.23
C SER A 83 -3.83 -4.93 -18.04
N GLU A 84 -2.99 -5.75 -17.41
CA GLU A 84 -2.25 -6.82 -18.07
C GLU A 84 -3.21 -7.86 -18.67
N LYS A 85 -4.25 -8.25 -17.92
CA LYS A 85 -5.30 -9.12 -18.45
C LYS A 85 -5.99 -8.53 -19.69
N LYS A 86 -6.32 -7.23 -19.65
CA LYS A 86 -6.93 -6.54 -20.80
C LYS A 86 -5.98 -6.54 -22.00
N GLU A 87 -4.71 -6.24 -21.79
CA GLU A 87 -3.69 -6.24 -22.83
C GLU A 87 -3.49 -7.63 -23.45
N ILE A 88 -3.44 -8.69 -22.63
CA ILE A 88 -3.35 -10.08 -23.12
C ILE A 88 -4.53 -10.42 -24.03
N ILE A 89 -5.74 -10.04 -23.64
CA ILE A 89 -6.96 -10.26 -24.42
C ILE A 89 -6.92 -9.48 -25.73
N GLU A 90 -6.56 -8.19 -25.69
CA GLU A 90 -6.48 -7.34 -26.88
C GLU A 90 -5.42 -7.86 -27.87
N ASN A 91 -4.25 -8.24 -27.37
CA ASN A 91 -3.19 -8.82 -28.19
C ASN A 91 -3.61 -10.15 -28.82
N ARG A 92 -4.38 -10.97 -28.10
CA ARG A 92 -4.98 -12.19 -28.66
C ARG A 92 -5.96 -11.86 -29.79
N TYR A 93 -6.87 -10.91 -29.60
CA TYR A 93 -7.80 -10.49 -30.66
C TYR A 93 -7.07 -9.98 -31.90
N LYS A 94 -6.03 -9.16 -31.74
CA LYS A 94 -5.19 -8.69 -32.85
C LYS A 94 -4.53 -9.83 -33.61
N ARG A 95 -3.94 -10.81 -32.89
CA ARG A 95 -3.33 -11.99 -33.52
C ARG A 95 -4.35 -12.82 -34.31
N PHE A 96 -5.50 -13.13 -33.72
CA PHE A 96 -6.54 -13.86 -34.44
C PHE A 96 -7.04 -13.09 -35.67
N GLY A 97 -7.27 -11.78 -35.55
CA GLY A 97 -7.66 -10.95 -36.68
C GLY A 97 -6.67 -11.02 -37.84
N LEU A 98 -5.37 -10.90 -37.55
CA LEU A 98 -4.31 -11.01 -38.56
C LEU A 98 -4.30 -12.39 -39.21
N VAL A 99 -4.27 -13.46 -38.40
CA VAL A 99 -4.22 -14.83 -38.91
C VAL A 99 -5.46 -15.18 -39.72
N THR A 100 -6.64 -14.72 -39.30
CA THR A 100 -7.88 -14.87 -40.07
C THR A 100 -7.77 -14.18 -41.42
N ILE A 101 -7.31 -12.92 -41.48
CA ILE A 101 -7.14 -12.20 -42.74
C ILE A 101 -6.13 -12.91 -43.66
N GLU A 102 -5.00 -13.37 -43.13
CA GLU A 102 -3.99 -14.11 -43.90
C GLU A 102 -4.52 -15.45 -44.41
N SER A 103 -5.29 -16.17 -43.59
CA SER A 103 -5.96 -17.41 -43.97
C SER A 103 -6.97 -17.17 -45.10
N LEU A 104 -7.78 -16.11 -45.01
CA LEU A 104 -8.74 -15.75 -46.05
C LEU A 104 -8.08 -15.39 -47.38
N LYS A 105 -6.91 -14.73 -47.35
CA LYS A 105 -6.13 -14.42 -48.58
C LYS A 105 -5.63 -15.69 -49.31
N LYS A 106 -5.41 -16.78 -48.58
CA LYS A 106 -4.96 -18.07 -49.14
C LYS A 106 -6.12 -18.84 -49.80
N LEU A 107 -7.37 -18.40 -49.63
CA LEU A 107 -8.52 -19.07 -50.24
C LEU A 107 -8.61 -18.75 -51.74
N PRO A 108 -8.80 -19.77 -52.59
CA PRO A 108 -9.09 -19.51 -54.00
C PRO A 108 -10.42 -18.77 -54.13
N ILE A 109 -10.45 -17.74 -54.98
CA ILE A 109 -11.56 -16.80 -55.21
C ILE A 109 -12.92 -17.49 -55.47
N GLN A 110 -12.91 -18.76 -55.86
CA GLN A 110 -14.09 -19.55 -56.23
C GLN A 110 -14.73 -20.35 -55.07
N LYS A 111 -14.14 -20.38 -53.87
CA LYS A 111 -14.74 -21.07 -52.70
C LYS A 111 -15.68 -20.13 -51.93
N ALA A 112 -16.89 -19.93 -52.45
CA ALA A 112 -17.94 -19.21 -51.75
C ALA A 112 -18.47 -19.94 -50.48
N THR A 113 -18.17 -21.24 -50.35
CA THR A 113 -18.65 -22.07 -49.25
C THR A 113 -17.50 -22.93 -48.72
N MET A 114 -16.87 -22.50 -47.63
CA MET A 114 -15.92 -23.29 -46.83
C MET A 114 -16.62 -23.72 -45.54
N SER A 115 -16.45 -24.98 -45.12
CA SER A 115 -16.97 -25.42 -43.83
C SER A 115 -16.18 -24.77 -42.69
N LEU A 116 -16.82 -24.57 -41.54
CA LEU A 116 -16.15 -23.98 -40.37
C LEU A 116 -14.95 -24.83 -39.93
N SER A 117 -15.05 -26.16 -40.02
CA SER A 117 -13.95 -27.08 -39.68
C SER A 117 -12.73 -26.87 -40.59
N ASP A 118 -12.96 -26.81 -41.91
CA ASP A 118 -11.88 -26.57 -42.88
C ASP A 118 -11.22 -25.21 -42.68
N PHE A 119 -12.02 -24.19 -42.34
CA PHE A 119 -11.51 -22.86 -42.00
C PHE A 119 -10.65 -22.88 -40.73
N LEU A 120 -11.11 -23.56 -39.68
CA LEU A 120 -10.36 -23.68 -38.43
C LEU A 120 -9.05 -24.46 -38.61
N GLN A 121 -9.04 -25.51 -39.44
CA GLN A 121 -7.81 -26.22 -39.81
C GLN A 121 -6.83 -25.33 -40.57
N LEU A 122 -7.34 -24.48 -41.47
CA LEU A 122 -6.52 -23.50 -42.18
C LEU A 122 -5.87 -22.49 -41.22
N VAL A 123 -6.64 -21.95 -40.28
CA VAL A 123 -6.16 -21.02 -39.24
C VAL A 123 -5.14 -21.69 -38.31
N LEU A 124 -5.34 -22.95 -37.93
CA LEU A 124 -4.42 -23.72 -37.09
C LEU A 124 -3.09 -24.01 -37.77
N SER A 125 -3.11 -24.12 -39.10
CA SER A 125 -1.92 -24.34 -39.92
C SER A 125 -1.05 -23.08 -40.03
N ASP A 126 -1.53 -21.92 -39.61
CA ASP A 126 -0.78 -20.67 -39.67
C ASP A 126 0.34 -20.60 -38.60
N GLU A 127 1.54 -20.17 -38.99
CA GLU A 127 2.71 -20.08 -38.12
C GLU A 127 2.65 -18.89 -37.16
N ASN A 128 1.86 -17.86 -37.49
CA ASN A 128 1.71 -16.65 -36.67
C ASN A 128 0.86 -16.88 -35.41
N LEU A 129 0.22 -18.04 -35.29
CA LEU A 129 -0.55 -18.44 -34.12
C LEU A 129 0.37 -19.13 -33.09
N ASN A 130 0.34 -18.67 -31.84
CA ASN A 130 1.18 -19.28 -30.79
C ASN A 130 0.61 -20.63 -30.32
N LYS A 131 1.43 -21.43 -29.63
CA LYS A 131 1.05 -22.77 -29.16
C LYS A 131 -0.22 -22.80 -28.30
N LYS A 132 -0.39 -21.83 -27.38
CA LYS A 132 -1.57 -21.76 -26.50
C LYS A 132 -2.85 -21.44 -27.27
N ASP A 133 -2.76 -20.53 -28.23
CA ASP A 133 -3.88 -20.15 -29.08
C ASP A 133 -4.25 -21.33 -30.02
N LYS A 134 -3.26 -22.13 -30.47
CA LYS A 134 -3.49 -23.36 -31.27
C LYS A 134 -4.17 -24.44 -30.45
N GLU A 135 -3.71 -24.70 -29.22
CA GLU A 135 -4.36 -25.62 -28.29
C GLU A 135 -5.80 -25.20 -28.00
N TRP A 136 -6.04 -23.90 -27.75
CA TRP A 136 -7.38 -23.39 -27.51
C TRP A 136 -8.32 -23.58 -28.71
N LEU A 137 -7.86 -23.25 -29.92
CA LEU A 137 -8.63 -23.44 -31.15
C LEU A 137 -8.89 -24.92 -31.46
N SER A 138 -7.94 -25.81 -31.16
CA SER A 138 -8.09 -27.24 -31.44
C SER A 138 -9.26 -27.89 -30.67
N ASN A 139 -9.66 -27.31 -29.53
CA ASN A 139 -10.83 -27.77 -28.77
C ASN A 139 -12.15 -27.62 -29.54
N PHE A 140 -12.22 -26.72 -30.53
CA PHE A 140 -13.40 -26.52 -31.37
C PHE A 140 -13.51 -27.53 -32.52
N LEU A 141 -12.46 -28.34 -32.75
CA LEU A 141 -12.45 -29.40 -33.77
C LEU A 141 -12.89 -30.77 -33.21
N VAL A 142 -13.22 -30.85 -31.93
CA VAL A 142 -13.65 -32.11 -31.28
C VAL A 142 -15.13 -32.38 -31.59
N GLU A 143 -15.48 -33.64 -31.84
CA GLU A 143 -16.88 -34.05 -32.06
C GLU A 143 -17.78 -33.70 -30.86
N PRO A 144 -19.05 -33.32 -31.11
CA PRO A 144 -19.95 -32.78 -30.09
C PRO A 144 -20.15 -33.72 -28.88
N ASP A 145 -20.12 -35.04 -29.07
CA ASP A 145 -20.35 -36.03 -28.01
C ASP A 145 -19.23 -36.05 -26.95
N VAL A 146 -18.00 -35.69 -27.34
CA VAL A 146 -16.83 -35.65 -26.43
C VAL A 146 -16.74 -34.31 -25.67
N ILE A 147 -17.30 -33.24 -26.22
CA ILE A 147 -17.32 -31.90 -25.59
C ILE A 147 -18.24 -31.91 -24.36
N VAL A 148 -19.40 -32.53 -24.47
CA VAL A 148 -20.37 -32.64 -23.38
C VAL A 148 -19.76 -33.39 -22.18
N GLU A 149 -19.05 -34.49 -22.42
CA GLU A 149 -18.42 -35.29 -21.36
C GLU A 149 -17.28 -34.55 -20.64
N LYS A 150 -16.56 -33.66 -21.34
CA LYS A 150 -15.51 -32.81 -20.74
C LYS A 150 -16.09 -31.68 -19.89
N ILE A 151 -17.15 -31.03 -20.34
CA ILE A 151 -17.81 -29.94 -19.58
C ILE A 151 -18.32 -30.47 -18.23
N TYR A 152 -18.99 -31.63 -18.23
CA TYR A 152 -19.48 -32.23 -16.98
C TYR A 152 -18.34 -32.66 -16.02
N LYS A 153 -17.19 -33.10 -16.53
CA LYS A 153 -16.02 -33.44 -15.70
C LYS A 153 -15.34 -32.21 -15.10
N ASP A 154 -15.26 -31.11 -15.85
CA ASP A 154 -14.65 -29.86 -15.34
C ASP A 154 -15.55 -29.15 -14.33
N GLU A 155 -16.87 -29.17 -14.50
CA GLU A 155 -17.81 -28.66 -13.49
C GLU A 155 -17.78 -29.48 -12.19
N ALA A 156 -17.75 -30.82 -12.28
CA ALA A 156 -17.62 -31.68 -11.11
C ALA A 156 -16.29 -31.46 -10.34
N ASN A 157 -15.20 -31.21 -11.07
CA ASN A 157 -13.89 -30.91 -10.46
C ASN A 157 -13.83 -29.49 -9.86
N ALA A 158 -14.57 -28.53 -10.40
CA ALA A 158 -14.67 -27.18 -9.83
C ALA A 158 -15.50 -27.16 -8.53
N VAL A 159 -16.58 -27.94 -8.46
CA VAL A 159 -17.38 -28.13 -7.24
C VAL A 159 -16.56 -28.79 -6.13
N ASN A 160 -15.81 -29.85 -6.45
CA ASN A 160 -14.92 -30.52 -5.48
C ASN A 160 -13.75 -29.64 -4.96
N ARG A 161 -13.40 -28.55 -5.67
CA ARG A 161 -12.39 -27.58 -5.22
C ARG A 161 -12.94 -26.49 -4.31
N LEU A 162 -14.25 -26.24 -4.33
CA LEU A 162 -14.90 -25.24 -3.46
C LEU A 162 -15.18 -25.80 -2.05
N ASP A 163 -15.32 -27.11 -1.90
CA ASP A 163 -15.68 -27.75 -0.62
C ASP A 163 -14.51 -28.00 0.34
N THR A 164 -13.25 -27.73 -0.04
CA THR A 164 -12.09 -27.93 0.86
C THR A 164 -11.57 -26.67 1.57
N ASN A 165 -12.22 -25.51 1.37
CA ASN A 165 -11.87 -24.26 2.08
C ASN A 165 -13.04 -23.65 2.87
N SER A 166 -13.90 -24.49 3.45
CA SER A 166 -14.95 -24.04 4.37
C SER A 166 -14.41 -23.98 5.81
N LEU A 167 -14.22 -22.73 6.28
CA LEU A 167 -14.38 -22.27 7.67
C LEU A 167 -13.76 -23.11 8.82
N ASN A 168 -12.53 -22.76 9.20
CA ASN A 168 -12.15 -22.74 10.61
C ASN A 168 -12.12 -21.27 11.07
N THR A 169 -13.26 -20.77 11.51
CA THR A 169 -13.36 -19.53 12.31
C THR A 169 -13.93 -19.92 13.68
N GLU A 170 -13.08 -20.51 14.52
CA GLU A 170 -13.40 -20.65 15.94
C GLU A 170 -13.24 -19.27 16.60
N LEU A 171 -14.36 -18.70 17.03
CA LEU A 171 -14.43 -17.55 17.92
C LEU A 171 -13.84 -17.93 19.28
N PRO A 172 -13.00 -17.08 19.92
CA PRO A 172 -12.55 -17.36 21.28
C PRO A 172 -13.71 -17.16 22.27
N VAL A 173 -14.13 -18.24 22.91
CA VAL A 173 -15.03 -18.24 24.06
C VAL A 173 -14.30 -17.62 25.24
N ASN A 174 -14.84 -16.49 25.71
CA ASN A 174 -14.36 -15.75 26.87
C ASN A 174 -15.08 -16.28 28.12
N GLU A 175 -14.46 -17.24 28.81
CA GLU A 175 -14.87 -17.66 30.15
C GLU A 175 -13.92 -17.03 31.17
N ASN A 176 -14.38 -15.98 31.85
CA ASN A 176 -14.10 -15.71 33.26
C ASN A 176 -14.84 -14.44 33.69
N LEU A 177 -16.09 -14.61 34.11
CA LEU A 177 -16.83 -13.69 34.97
C LEU A 177 -17.88 -14.51 35.74
N SER A 178 -17.45 -15.11 36.85
CA SER A 178 -18.22 -15.36 38.07
C SER A 178 -17.27 -15.75 39.19
#